data_AF-A0A2V6NKE5-F1
#
_entry.id   AF-A0A2V6NKE5-F1
#
_cell.length_a   1.000
_cell.length_b   1.000
_cell.length_c   1.000
_cell.angle_alpha   90.00
_cell.angle_beta   90.00
_cell.angle_gamma   90.00
#
_symmetry.space_group_name_H-M   'P 1'
#
loop_
_entity.id
_entity.type
_entity.pdbx_description
1 polymer ?
#
loop_
_entity_poly.entity_id
_entity_poly.type
_entity_poly.pdbx_seq_one_letter_code
_entity_poly.pdbx_strand_id
1 'polypeptide(L)'
;AINRAIAIFESLFSDRLTIPILFRYSTKGADGSPLGGVSQSEFAVISFTWSEYINALVADSTSSNDFTARASLPSSALSANVVVSSANGRAIGLDTPPGIFANGTVGSGAPYDGIVTINSSDPFLFNRPPRSGFFDAQTGIEHEIDEIMAIGSSAPSSGDLHPEDLFSWSAPGTRNHTSSGTRYLSIDGGTSRIIVLNQDSTGDLGDWLSGPCPQTNFHVQNAFTCQGQAADIAVGSPEGITLDVLGYDVASLPPRAFLADINGDGKPDYVLYSGSTRQTAVWYLDNNVFIGGTYGKTLPAGWSLIDLADFDGDGHPDFALFNLNTRQTAIWYLSGVTFLRGVYGPTLPPGWRLIATADFNNDGKPDYLLYNTATHQTAIWYLNNNVFVSGVLGPTLPAGWSVAGVADFDGDGQRDYALFNAGTQQSAIWYLSGASVSSGRFGPNIASGYQLVGAADFNRDGKPDFLLYAPATRQTAIWYLNNNT
;
A
#
# COMPACT_ATOMS: atom_id res chain seq x y z
N ALA A 1 -2.08 -20.97 0.01
CA ALA A 1 -2.05 -20.04 -1.14
C ALA A 1 -3.16 -18.98 -0.98
N ILE A 2 -4.45 -19.36 -1.04
CA ILE A 2 -5.60 -18.44 -0.91
C ILE A 2 -5.46 -17.43 0.25
N ASN A 3 -5.40 -17.90 1.49
CA ASN A 3 -5.31 -16.98 2.64
C ASN A 3 -4.07 -16.08 2.62
N ARG A 4 -2.97 -16.49 1.98
CA ARG A 4 -1.77 -15.65 1.85
C ARG A 4 -1.98 -14.57 0.79
N ALA A 5 -2.61 -14.91 -0.34
CA ALA A 5 -2.99 -13.94 -1.36
C ALA A 5 -3.95 -12.89 -0.76
N ILE A 6 -5.03 -13.33 -0.10
CA ILE A 6 -5.99 -12.42 0.57
C ILE A 6 -5.29 -11.49 1.55
N ALA A 7 -4.41 -12.02 2.42
CA ALA A 7 -3.68 -11.21 3.39
C ALA A 7 -2.76 -10.17 2.73
N ILE A 8 -2.28 -10.41 1.50
CA ILE A 8 -1.51 -9.41 0.75
C ILE A 8 -2.43 -8.25 0.36
N PHE A 9 -3.57 -8.51 -0.31
CA PHE A 9 -4.53 -7.47 -0.68
C PHE A 9 -5.03 -6.67 0.54
N GLU A 10 -5.42 -7.35 1.61
CA GLU A 10 -5.86 -6.71 2.87
C GLU A 10 -4.78 -5.85 3.53
N SER A 11 -3.49 -6.13 3.26
CA SER A 11 -2.37 -5.32 3.77
C SER A 11 -1.98 -4.16 2.85
N LEU A 12 -2.43 -4.19 1.60
CA LEU A 12 -2.09 -3.21 0.56
C LEU A 12 -3.14 -2.13 0.40
N PHE A 13 -4.42 -2.45 0.61
CA PHE A 13 -5.54 -1.55 0.35
C PHE A 13 -6.31 -1.26 1.64
N SER A 14 -6.84 -0.04 1.75
CA SER A 14 -7.50 0.47 2.96
C SER A 14 -9.03 0.49 2.88
N ASP A 15 -9.57 0.16 1.71
CA ASP A 15 -10.98 0.09 1.41
C ASP A 15 -11.70 -0.88 2.35
N ARG A 16 -12.77 -0.40 2.97
CA ARG A 16 -13.60 -1.22 3.87
C ARG A 16 -14.65 -1.97 3.07
N LEU A 17 -14.20 -2.79 2.13
CA LEU A 17 -15.06 -3.62 1.29
C LEU A 17 -14.99 -5.10 1.68
N THR A 18 -16.10 -5.80 1.54
CA THR A 18 -16.10 -7.27 1.46
C THR A 18 -16.26 -7.68 -0.01
N ILE A 19 -15.37 -8.53 -0.50
CA ILE A 19 -15.43 -9.13 -1.83
C ILE A 19 -15.60 -10.64 -1.68
N PRO A 20 -16.83 -11.20 -1.69
CA PRO A 20 -17.01 -12.64 -1.59
C PRO A 20 -16.57 -13.34 -2.88
N ILE A 21 -15.52 -14.16 -2.79
CA ILE A 21 -14.98 -14.94 -3.90
C ILE A 21 -15.14 -16.43 -3.62
N LEU A 22 -15.67 -17.17 -4.60
CA LEU A 22 -15.72 -18.62 -4.55
C LEU A 22 -14.47 -19.23 -5.20
N PHE A 23 -13.64 -19.91 -4.42
CA PHE A 23 -12.45 -20.59 -4.93
C PHE A 23 -12.73 -22.04 -5.33
N ARG A 24 -12.21 -22.46 -6.48
CA ARG A 24 -12.36 -23.79 -7.07
C ARG A 24 -11.01 -24.33 -7.53
N TYR A 25 -10.85 -25.65 -7.47
CA TYR A 25 -9.71 -26.37 -8.03
C TYR A 25 -10.24 -27.52 -8.89
N SER A 26 -10.22 -27.34 -10.20
CA SER A 26 -11.04 -28.12 -11.14
C SER A 26 -10.43 -28.06 -12.53
N THR A 27 -10.68 -29.04 -13.40
CA THR A 27 -10.36 -28.96 -14.83
C THR A 27 -11.48 -28.26 -15.64
N LYS A 28 -12.47 -27.71 -14.95
CA LYS A 28 -13.69 -27.14 -15.53
C LYS A 28 -14.08 -25.81 -14.88
N GLY A 29 -14.58 -24.88 -15.69
CA GLY A 29 -15.23 -23.62 -15.28
C GLY A 29 -16.49 -23.84 -14.46
N ALA A 30 -17.07 -22.78 -13.90
CA ALA A 30 -18.23 -22.87 -13.00
C ALA A 30 -19.48 -23.40 -13.70
N ASP A 31 -19.58 -23.14 -15.00
CA ASP A 31 -20.61 -23.67 -15.91
C ASP A 31 -20.42 -25.16 -16.28
N GLY A 32 -19.26 -25.75 -15.94
CA GLY A 32 -18.90 -27.14 -16.23
C GLY A 32 -18.20 -27.37 -17.58
N SER A 33 -17.90 -26.30 -18.33
CA SER A 33 -17.06 -26.33 -19.53
C SER A 33 -15.59 -26.56 -19.18
N PRO A 34 -14.75 -27.12 -20.07
CA PRO A 34 -13.30 -27.24 -19.84
C PRO A 34 -12.64 -25.86 -19.68
N LEU A 35 -11.68 -25.76 -18.76
CA LEU A 35 -10.88 -24.52 -18.63
C LEU A 35 -9.98 -24.31 -19.84
N GLY A 36 -9.88 -23.06 -20.29
CA GLY A 36 -9.01 -22.65 -21.41
C GLY A 36 -7.57 -22.31 -21.02
N GLY A 37 -7.31 -22.08 -19.73
CA GLY A 37 -6.01 -21.67 -19.19
C GLY A 37 -5.60 -22.42 -17.93
N VAL A 38 -4.50 -21.98 -17.32
CA VAL A 38 -4.00 -22.55 -16.05
C VAL A 38 -4.82 -22.09 -14.84
N SER A 39 -5.52 -20.98 -14.98
CA SER A 39 -6.48 -20.42 -14.03
C SER A 39 -7.50 -19.56 -14.79
N GLN A 40 -8.59 -19.21 -14.11
CA GLN A 40 -9.68 -18.40 -14.68
C GLN A 40 -10.46 -17.69 -13.57
N SER A 41 -10.81 -16.43 -13.84
CA SER A 41 -11.77 -15.65 -13.10
C SER A 41 -13.11 -15.61 -13.84
N GLU A 42 -14.22 -15.69 -13.10
CA GLU A 42 -15.57 -15.49 -13.62
C GLU A 42 -16.29 -14.51 -12.70
N PHE A 43 -16.78 -13.39 -13.21
CA PHE A 43 -17.47 -12.38 -12.41
C PHE A 43 -18.59 -11.70 -13.18
N ALA A 44 -19.53 -11.12 -12.42
CA ALA A 44 -20.60 -10.31 -13.00
C ALA A 44 -20.08 -8.90 -13.31
N VAL A 45 -20.47 -8.40 -14.48
CA VAL A 45 -20.19 -7.01 -14.87
C VAL A 45 -21.47 -6.17 -14.90
N ILE A 46 -21.33 -4.90 -14.57
CA ILE A 46 -22.40 -3.91 -14.50
C ILE A 46 -22.00 -2.72 -15.35
N SER A 47 -22.93 -2.18 -16.14
CA SER A 47 -22.66 -1.04 -17.01
C SER A 47 -23.14 0.25 -16.37
N PHE A 48 -22.25 1.25 -16.32
CA PHE A 48 -22.59 2.62 -15.96
C PHE A 48 -22.32 3.54 -17.13
N THR A 49 -23.07 4.63 -17.24
CA THR A 49 -22.71 5.65 -18.25
C THR A 49 -21.30 6.18 -17.95
N TRP A 50 -20.58 6.59 -19.00
CA TRP A 50 -19.25 7.18 -18.85
C TRP A 50 -19.20 8.23 -17.74
N SER A 51 -20.17 9.15 -17.72
CA SER A 51 -20.21 10.24 -16.73
C SER A 51 -20.43 9.74 -15.31
N GLU A 52 -21.28 8.73 -15.09
CA GLU A 52 -21.50 8.18 -13.75
C GLU A 52 -20.24 7.54 -13.20
N TYR A 53 -19.59 6.69 -14.00
CA TYR A 53 -18.37 6.01 -13.59
C TYR A 53 -17.22 6.99 -13.34
N ILE A 54 -16.94 7.89 -14.28
CA ILE A 54 -15.84 8.84 -14.15
C ILE A 54 -16.05 9.79 -12.97
N ASN A 55 -17.29 10.23 -12.70
CA ASN A 55 -17.56 11.07 -11.54
C ASN A 55 -17.32 10.32 -10.23
N ALA A 56 -17.69 9.04 -10.14
CA ALA A 56 -17.43 8.20 -8.97
C ALA A 56 -15.92 7.98 -8.78
N LEU A 57 -15.20 7.56 -9.83
CA LEU A 57 -13.74 7.36 -9.79
C LEU A 57 -12.98 8.63 -9.39
N VAL A 58 -13.41 9.79 -9.89
CA VAL A 58 -12.80 11.09 -9.56
C VAL A 58 -13.11 11.53 -8.13
N ALA A 59 -14.29 11.18 -7.61
CA ALA A 59 -14.68 11.48 -6.23
C ALA A 59 -13.92 10.61 -5.22
N ASP A 60 -13.58 9.39 -5.64
CA ASP A 60 -12.84 8.41 -4.86
C ASP A 60 -11.34 8.73 -4.78
N SER A 61 -10.74 9.30 -5.84
CA SER A 61 -9.31 9.63 -5.94
C SER A 61 -8.67 10.24 -4.66
N THR A 62 -7.86 9.47 -3.93
CA THR A 62 -7.15 9.92 -2.72
C THR A 62 -5.63 9.93 -2.85
N SER A 63 -5.09 9.08 -3.71
CA SER A 63 -3.67 8.82 -3.89
C SER A 63 -3.05 9.74 -4.94
N SER A 64 -1.73 9.76 -4.96
CA SER A 64 -1.03 10.52 -5.99
C SER A 64 -1.06 9.89 -7.37
N ASN A 65 -1.21 8.57 -7.45
CA ASN A 65 -1.45 7.91 -8.72
C ASN A 65 -2.82 8.34 -9.23
N ASP A 66 -3.83 8.46 -8.37
CA ASP A 66 -5.17 8.92 -8.75
C ASP A 66 -5.16 10.33 -9.31
N PHE A 67 -4.47 11.26 -8.64
CA PHE A 67 -4.35 12.62 -9.16
C PHE A 67 -3.67 12.67 -10.54
N THR A 68 -2.70 11.78 -10.77
CA THR A 68 -2.00 11.67 -12.06
C THR A 68 -2.92 11.05 -13.13
N ALA A 69 -3.55 9.92 -12.80
CA ALA A 69 -4.53 9.20 -13.60
C ALA A 69 -5.69 10.11 -14.02
N ARG A 70 -6.30 10.79 -13.06
CA ARG A 70 -7.38 11.76 -13.26
C ARG A 70 -6.99 12.88 -14.21
N ALA A 71 -5.77 13.42 -14.09
CA ALA A 71 -5.30 14.48 -14.98
C ALA A 71 -5.18 14.01 -16.45
N SER A 72 -5.05 12.70 -16.67
CA SER A 72 -5.01 12.11 -18.01
C SER A 72 -6.39 11.81 -18.61
N LEU A 73 -7.46 11.80 -17.81
CA LEU A 73 -8.82 11.47 -18.27
C LEU A 73 -9.34 12.54 -19.25
N PRO A 74 -9.95 12.13 -20.38
CA PRO A 74 -10.43 13.07 -21.38
C PRO A 74 -11.72 13.78 -20.93
N SER A 75 -11.90 15.00 -21.42
CA SER A 75 -13.14 15.77 -21.18
C SER A 75 -14.34 15.25 -21.99
N SER A 76 -14.09 14.57 -23.11
CA SER A 76 -15.10 13.85 -23.89
C SER A 76 -15.08 12.36 -23.58
N ALA A 77 -16.25 11.73 -23.52
CA ALA A 77 -16.38 10.31 -23.29
C ALA A 77 -15.64 9.47 -24.35
N LEU A 78 -14.93 8.43 -23.90
CA LEU A 78 -14.26 7.47 -24.81
C LEU A 78 -15.22 6.38 -25.31
N SER A 79 -16.27 6.09 -24.53
CA SER A 79 -17.33 5.13 -24.83
C SER A 79 -18.67 5.63 -24.29
N ALA A 80 -19.77 4.95 -24.64
CA ALA A 80 -21.08 5.25 -24.06
C ALA A 80 -21.12 4.86 -22.58
N ASN A 81 -20.64 3.64 -22.28
CA ASN A 81 -20.61 3.10 -20.92
C ASN A 81 -19.20 2.64 -20.54
N VAL A 82 -19.00 2.49 -19.24
CA VAL A 82 -17.91 1.73 -18.65
C VAL A 82 -18.49 0.48 -18.01
N VAL A 83 -17.91 -0.66 -18.32
CA VAL A 83 -18.31 -1.99 -17.84
C VAL A 83 -17.42 -2.35 -16.66
N VAL A 84 -17.99 -2.40 -15.46
CA VAL A 84 -17.25 -2.57 -14.20
C VAL A 84 -17.57 -3.93 -13.60
N SER A 85 -16.60 -4.55 -12.93
CA SER A 85 -16.91 -5.65 -12.03
C SER A 85 -17.73 -5.14 -10.85
N SER A 86 -18.49 -6.04 -10.23
CA SER A 86 -19.25 -5.71 -9.02
C SER A 86 -18.35 -5.19 -7.89
N ALA A 87 -17.15 -5.76 -7.72
CA ALA A 87 -16.20 -5.30 -6.72
C ALA A 87 -15.63 -3.90 -7.03
N ASN A 88 -15.29 -3.62 -8.29
CA ASN A 88 -14.76 -2.30 -8.70
C ASN A 88 -15.78 -1.19 -8.45
N GLY A 89 -17.03 -1.43 -8.85
CA GLY A 89 -18.09 -0.44 -8.67
C GLY A 89 -18.23 -0.03 -7.20
N ARG A 90 -18.19 -0.99 -6.27
CA ARG A 90 -18.31 -0.66 -4.84
C ARG A 90 -17.06 0.01 -4.27
N ALA A 91 -15.88 -0.27 -4.82
CA ALA A 91 -14.64 0.39 -4.40
C ALA A 91 -14.77 1.91 -4.54
N ILE A 92 -15.30 2.37 -5.68
CA ILE A 92 -15.57 3.80 -5.96
C ILE A 92 -16.95 4.29 -5.47
N GLY A 93 -17.62 3.55 -4.59
CA GLY A 93 -18.88 3.96 -3.96
C GLY A 93 -20.16 3.81 -4.79
N LEU A 94 -20.15 3.06 -5.90
CA LEU A 94 -21.35 2.73 -6.68
C LEU A 94 -22.10 1.52 -6.07
N ASP A 95 -23.43 1.53 -6.15
CA ASP A 95 -24.27 0.42 -5.69
C ASP A 95 -24.23 -0.75 -6.68
N THR A 96 -23.30 -1.66 -6.42
CA THR A 96 -22.99 -2.81 -7.27
C THR A 96 -22.90 -4.05 -6.40
N PRO A 97 -24.01 -4.69 -6.02
CA PRO A 97 -23.98 -5.87 -5.15
C PRO A 97 -23.39 -7.10 -5.88
N PRO A 98 -22.94 -8.13 -5.14
CA PRO A 98 -22.50 -9.40 -5.71
C PRO A 98 -23.50 -9.96 -6.73
N GLY A 99 -23.00 -10.61 -7.78
CA GLY A 99 -23.76 -10.85 -9.00
C GLY A 99 -23.61 -12.23 -9.63
N ILE A 100 -22.76 -13.13 -9.11
CA ILE A 100 -22.53 -14.47 -9.69
C ILE A 100 -22.84 -15.63 -8.73
N PHE A 101 -23.59 -16.62 -9.21
CA PHE A 101 -23.89 -17.85 -8.47
C PHE A 101 -22.76 -18.88 -8.63
N ALA A 102 -22.68 -19.85 -7.73
CA ALA A 102 -21.62 -20.87 -7.73
C ALA A 102 -21.47 -21.71 -9.02
N ASN A 103 -22.50 -21.69 -9.88
CA ASN A 103 -22.52 -22.36 -11.18
C ASN A 103 -22.12 -21.44 -12.36
N GLY A 104 -21.60 -20.24 -12.07
CA GLY A 104 -21.18 -19.25 -13.08
C GLY A 104 -22.32 -18.40 -13.65
N THR A 105 -23.59 -18.68 -13.30
CA THR A 105 -24.70 -17.86 -13.79
C THR A 105 -24.75 -16.49 -13.09
N VAL A 106 -24.95 -15.43 -13.87
CA VAL A 106 -25.07 -14.06 -13.36
C VAL A 106 -26.53 -13.72 -13.07
N GLY A 107 -26.81 -13.10 -11.93
CA GLY A 107 -28.16 -12.68 -11.57
C GLY A 107 -28.27 -11.98 -10.22
N SER A 108 -29.38 -11.28 -10.02
CA SER A 108 -29.69 -10.59 -8.76
C SER A 108 -29.83 -11.58 -7.60
N GLY A 109 -29.27 -11.23 -6.43
CA GLY A 109 -29.29 -12.06 -5.23
C GLY A 109 -28.21 -13.15 -5.20
N ALA A 110 -27.34 -13.18 -6.20
CA ALA A 110 -26.15 -14.01 -6.18
C ALA A 110 -25.17 -13.59 -5.05
N PRO A 111 -24.50 -14.53 -4.38
CA PRO A 111 -23.73 -14.21 -3.16
C PRO A 111 -22.26 -13.87 -3.40
N TYR A 112 -21.74 -14.02 -4.62
CA TYR A 112 -20.32 -13.84 -4.94
C TYR A 112 -20.10 -12.69 -5.93
N ASP A 113 -18.99 -11.98 -5.80
CA ASP A 113 -18.50 -11.04 -6.82
C ASP A 113 -17.84 -11.77 -7.95
N GLY A 114 -17.11 -12.83 -7.63
CA GLY A 114 -16.41 -13.63 -8.60
C GLY A 114 -16.11 -15.05 -8.13
N ILE A 115 -15.62 -15.84 -9.07
CA ILE A 115 -15.20 -17.22 -8.90
C ILE A 115 -13.78 -17.31 -9.43
N VAL A 116 -12.87 -17.82 -8.61
CA VAL A 116 -11.49 -18.14 -9.03
C VAL A 116 -11.38 -19.64 -9.19
N THR A 117 -11.03 -20.10 -10.38
CA THR A 117 -10.79 -21.53 -10.65
C THR A 117 -9.33 -21.75 -11.03
N ILE A 118 -8.60 -22.50 -10.21
CA ILE A 118 -7.25 -22.97 -10.56
C ILE A 118 -7.37 -24.33 -11.28
N ASN A 119 -6.69 -24.47 -12.42
CA ASN A 119 -6.79 -25.66 -13.25
C ASN A 119 -6.09 -26.84 -12.59
N SER A 120 -6.85 -27.87 -12.22
CA SER A 120 -6.31 -29.03 -11.51
C SER A 120 -5.57 -30.03 -12.37
N SER A 121 -5.57 -29.86 -13.71
CA SER A 121 -4.70 -30.64 -14.60
C SER A 121 -3.29 -30.08 -14.74
N ASP A 122 -3.07 -28.83 -14.32
CA ASP A 122 -1.77 -28.17 -14.44
C ASP A 122 -0.91 -28.35 -13.18
N PRO A 123 0.43 -28.38 -13.32
CA PRO A 123 1.33 -28.66 -12.21
C PRO A 123 1.48 -27.44 -11.30
N PHE A 124 0.58 -27.27 -10.33
CA PHE A 124 0.66 -26.20 -9.33
C PHE A 124 1.39 -26.62 -8.05
N LEU A 125 2.14 -25.68 -7.47
CA LEU A 125 2.61 -25.74 -6.08
C LEU A 125 1.90 -24.71 -5.24
N PHE A 126 1.34 -25.17 -4.11
CA PHE A 126 0.64 -24.32 -3.15
C PHE A 126 1.55 -23.77 -2.04
N ASN A 127 2.82 -24.20 -2.05
CA ASN A 127 3.87 -23.75 -1.14
C ASN A 127 5.02 -23.14 -1.94
N ARG A 128 5.63 -22.12 -1.36
CA ARG A 128 6.73 -21.36 -1.98
C ARG A 128 8.09 -21.71 -1.37
N PRO A 129 9.18 -21.52 -2.13
CA PRO A 129 9.22 -21.10 -3.54
C PRO A 129 8.76 -22.22 -4.49
N PRO A 130 8.20 -21.90 -5.67
CA PRO A 130 7.94 -22.90 -6.69
C PRO A 130 9.27 -23.45 -7.24
N ARG A 131 9.28 -24.70 -7.71
CA ARG A 131 10.42 -25.29 -8.43
C ARG A 131 10.12 -25.31 -9.92
N SER A 132 11.18 -25.43 -10.73
CA SER A 132 11.05 -25.62 -12.19
C SER A 132 10.05 -26.73 -12.53
N GLY A 133 9.21 -26.48 -13.54
CA GLY A 133 8.15 -27.39 -13.97
C GLY A 133 6.82 -27.23 -13.22
N PHE A 134 6.71 -26.30 -12.27
CA PHE A 134 5.48 -26.05 -11.51
C PHE A 134 5.13 -24.57 -11.49
N PHE A 135 3.84 -24.25 -11.65
CA PHE A 135 3.30 -22.91 -11.44
C PHE A 135 3.17 -22.59 -9.94
N ASP A 136 3.32 -21.32 -9.57
CA ASP A 136 3.01 -20.87 -8.22
C ASP A 136 1.51 -20.61 -8.08
N ALA A 137 0.83 -21.42 -7.26
CA ALA A 137 -0.61 -21.28 -7.10
C ALA A 137 -1.00 -19.96 -6.43
N GLN A 138 -0.11 -19.37 -5.62
CA GLN A 138 -0.42 -18.10 -4.97
C GLN A 138 -0.40 -16.95 -5.97
N THR A 139 0.60 -16.86 -6.85
CA THR A 139 0.64 -15.85 -7.93
C THR A 139 -0.57 -16.00 -8.86
N GLY A 140 -0.94 -17.22 -9.25
CA GLY A 140 -2.16 -17.45 -10.02
C GLY A 140 -3.43 -17.01 -9.27
N ILE A 141 -3.53 -17.26 -7.96
CA ILE A 141 -4.67 -16.78 -7.18
C ILE A 141 -4.70 -15.25 -7.08
N GLU A 142 -3.55 -14.58 -6.89
CA GLU A 142 -3.49 -13.12 -6.85
C GLU A 142 -3.93 -12.50 -8.18
N HIS A 143 -3.53 -13.12 -9.30
CA HIS A 143 -3.96 -12.76 -10.65
C HIS A 143 -5.48 -12.81 -10.79
N GLU A 144 -6.11 -13.95 -10.52
CA GLU A 144 -7.56 -14.06 -10.71
C GLU A 144 -8.36 -13.19 -9.71
N ILE A 145 -7.78 -12.81 -8.56
CA ILE A 145 -8.41 -11.89 -7.61
C ILE A 145 -8.39 -10.46 -8.14
N ASP A 146 -7.27 -9.98 -8.69
CA ASP A 146 -7.16 -8.60 -9.15
C ASP A 146 -8.07 -8.33 -10.38
N GLU A 147 -8.36 -9.36 -11.19
CA GLU A 147 -9.34 -9.29 -12.28
C GLU A 147 -10.77 -9.11 -11.76
N ILE A 148 -11.16 -9.90 -10.75
CA ILE A 148 -12.46 -9.75 -10.07
C ILE A 148 -12.56 -8.36 -9.44
N MET A 149 -11.45 -7.85 -8.91
CA MET A 149 -11.38 -6.52 -8.30
C MET A 149 -11.59 -5.42 -9.33
N ALA A 150 -10.76 -5.31 -10.37
CA ALA A 150 -10.92 -4.29 -11.41
C ALA A 150 -10.09 -4.47 -12.70
N ILE A 151 -9.03 -5.28 -12.68
CA ILE A 151 -8.12 -5.44 -13.83
C ILE A 151 -8.83 -6.22 -14.95
N GLY A 152 -8.60 -5.84 -16.20
CA GLY A 152 -9.28 -6.46 -17.34
C GLY A 152 -9.57 -5.47 -18.47
N SER A 153 -9.62 -6.00 -19.70
CA SER A 153 -9.82 -5.20 -20.91
C SER A 153 -10.95 -5.73 -21.77
N SER A 154 -11.79 -4.82 -22.30
CA SER A 154 -12.77 -5.13 -23.35
C SER A 154 -12.35 -4.62 -24.73
N ALA A 155 -11.12 -4.16 -24.93
CA ALA A 155 -10.70 -3.56 -26.20
C ALA A 155 -10.68 -4.58 -27.37
N PRO A 156 -11.57 -4.54 -28.39
CA PRO A 156 -12.71 -3.66 -28.63
C PRO A 156 -14.06 -4.42 -28.60
N SER A 157 -14.13 -5.58 -27.95
CA SER A 157 -15.19 -6.61 -28.08
C SER A 157 -16.61 -6.09 -27.89
N SER A 158 -16.84 -5.05 -27.08
CA SER A 158 -18.19 -4.52 -26.78
C SER A 158 -18.40 -3.05 -27.20
N GLY A 159 -17.36 -2.32 -27.58
CA GLY A 159 -17.40 -0.86 -27.79
C GLY A 159 -17.51 -0.02 -26.49
N ASP A 160 -17.94 -0.65 -25.40
CA ASP A 160 -17.82 -0.13 -24.05
C ASP A 160 -16.47 -0.55 -23.45
N LEU A 161 -15.92 0.28 -22.56
CA LEU A 161 -14.59 0.08 -22.00
C LEU A 161 -14.65 -0.55 -20.61
N HIS A 162 -13.64 -1.34 -20.24
CA HIS A 162 -13.38 -1.67 -18.84
C HIS A 162 -12.55 -0.56 -18.17
N PRO A 163 -12.57 -0.49 -16.83
CA PRO A 163 -11.75 0.42 -16.02
C PRO A 163 -10.29 0.56 -16.49
N GLU A 164 -9.58 -0.55 -16.71
CA GLU A 164 -8.17 -0.53 -17.12
C GLU A 164 -7.97 0.11 -18.51
N ASP A 165 -8.95 -0.02 -19.41
CA ASP A 165 -8.85 0.49 -20.77
C ASP A 165 -8.75 2.02 -20.82
N LEU A 166 -9.25 2.73 -19.80
CA LEU A 166 -9.14 4.20 -19.68
C LEU A 166 -7.67 4.66 -19.68
N PHE A 167 -6.77 3.78 -19.25
CA PHE A 167 -5.33 4.00 -19.09
C PHE A 167 -4.49 3.20 -20.10
N SER A 168 -5.09 2.78 -21.22
CA SER A 168 -4.40 2.10 -22.33
C SER A 168 -3.91 3.09 -23.39
N TRP A 169 -2.59 3.14 -23.62
CA TRP A 169 -1.92 4.09 -24.52
C TRP A 169 -1.06 3.42 -25.58
N SER A 170 -0.82 4.15 -26.67
CA SER A 170 0.11 3.77 -27.74
C SER A 170 1.27 4.74 -27.91
N ALA A 171 1.10 5.99 -27.46
CA ALA A 171 2.10 7.04 -27.39
C ALA A 171 1.63 8.13 -26.40
N PRO A 172 2.50 9.06 -25.97
CA PRO A 172 2.08 10.22 -25.19
C PRO A 172 0.93 10.97 -25.86
N GLY A 173 -0.16 11.19 -25.13
CA GLY A 173 -1.37 11.86 -25.61
C GLY A 173 -2.24 11.02 -26.55
N THR A 174 -1.88 9.76 -26.86
CA THR A 174 -2.58 8.91 -27.83
C THR A 174 -3.00 7.57 -27.22
N ARG A 175 -4.30 7.40 -26.98
CA ARG A 175 -4.88 6.15 -26.48
C ARG A 175 -5.02 5.08 -27.57
N ASN A 176 -5.06 3.81 -27.16
CA ASN A 176 -5.41 2.71 -28.06
C ASN A 176 -6.34 1.72 -27.34
N HIS A 177 -7.57 1.59 -27.87
CA HIS A 177 -8.61 0.69 -27.37
C HIS A 177 -8.98 -0.36 -28.42
N THR A 178 -8.05 -0.71 -29.31
CA THR A 178 -8.24 -1.77 -30.30
C THR A 178 -7.46 -3.02 -29.90
N SER A 179 -7.86 -4.18 -30.40
CA SER A 179 -7.11 -5.43 -30.22
C SER A 179 -5.80 -5.49 -31.03
N SER A 180 -5.35 -4.38 -31.62
CA SER A 180 -4.19 -4.30 -32.50
C SER A 180 -3.36 -3.04 -32.26
N GLY A 181 -2.19 -2.92 -32.90
CA GLY A 181 -1.27 -1.80 -32.67
C GLY A 181 -0.48 -1.96 -31.38
N THR A 182 0.11 -0.90 -30.83
CA THR A 182 0.80 -0.95 -29.52
C THR A 182 -0.16 -0.59 -28.39
N ARG A 183 -0.14 -1.35 -27.30
CA ARG A 183 -0.84 -1.01 -26.04
C ARG A 183 0.07 -1.14 -24.84
N TYR A 184 0.06 -0.11 -24.01
CA TYR A 184 0.70 -0.14 -22.69
C TYR A 184 -0.13 0.63 -21.68
N LEU A 185 -0.07 0.18 -20.43
CA LEU A 185 -0.68 0.87 -19.31
C LEU A 185 0.13 2.12 -18.98
N SER A 186 -0.57 3.22 -18.76
CA SER A 186 0.00 4.48 -18.30
C SER A 186 -1.04 5.35 -17.62
N ILE A 187 -0.67 5.89 -16.46
CA ILE A 187 -1.53 6.78 -15.66
C ILE A 187 -1.25 8.27 -15.94
N ASP A 188 -0.19 8.60 -16.69
CA ASP A 188 0.31 9.98 -16.86
C ASP A 188 0.19 10.46 -18.31
N GLY A 189 -0.92 10.11 -18.97
CA GLY A 189 -1.18 10.56 -20.32
C GLY A 189 -0.38 9.81 -21.39
N GLY A 190 0.12 8.60 -21.10
CA GLY A 190 0.97 7.84 -22.00
C GLY A 190 2.45 8.22 -21.95
N THR A 191 2.88 9.04 -20.98
CA THR A 191 4.26 9.53 -20.87
C THR A 191 5.20 8.44 -20.35
N SER A 192 4.82 7.80 -19.25
CA SER A 192 5.45 6.59 -18.74
C SER A 192 4.82 5.36 -19.35
N ARG A 193 5.62 4.31 -19.48
CA ARG A 193 5.15 2.99 -19.91
C ARG A 193 5.31 2.05 -18.72
N ILE A 194 4.23 1.85 -17.98
CA ILE A 194 4.20 1.05 -16.75
C ILE A 194 4.38 -0.44 -17.11
N ILE A 195 3.50 -0.96 -17.96
CA ILE A 195 3.59 -2.31 -18.48
C ILE A 195 2.98 -2.40 -19.88
N VAL A 196 3.41 -3.38 -20.66
CA VAL A 196 2.83 -3.67 -21.97
C VAL A 196 1.65 -4.60 -21.79
N LEU A 197 0.50 -4.23 -22.34
CA LEU A 197 -0.68 -5.09 -22.32
C LEU A 197 -0.53 -6.18 -23.37
N ASN A 198 -1.06 -7.36 -23.08
CA ASN A 198 -1.08 -8.46 -24.01
C ASN A 198 -1.95 -8.10 -25.22
N GLN A 199 -1.51 -8.56 -26.39
CA GLN A 199 -2.17 -8.34 -27.67
C GLN A 199 -2.14 -9.59 -28.54
N ASP A 200 -1.80 -10.74 -27.95
CA ASP A 200 -1.98 -12.01 -28.62
C ASP A 200 -3.48 -12.28 -28.79
N SER A 201 -3.89 -12.60 -30.01
CA SER A 201 -5.26 -13.01 -30.35
C SER A 201 -5.79 -14.22 -29.55
N THR A 202 -4.91 -14.94 -28.85
CA THR A 202 -5.21 -16.13 -28.05
C THR A 202 -5.20 -15.90 -26.54
N GLY A 203 -4.82 -14.71 -26.06
CA GLY A 203 -4.81 -14.37 -24.62
C GLY A 203 -5.83 -13.30 -24.25
N ASP A 204 -5.97 -13.03 -22.96
CA ASP A 204 -6.75 -11.88 -22.46
C ASP A 204 -6.00 -10.59 -22.81
N LEU A 205 -6.73 -9.51 -23.08
CA LEU A 205 -6.17 -8.19 -23.40
C LEU A 205 -5.95 -7.32 -22.15
N GLY A 206 -6.44 -7.74 -20.98
CA GLY A 206 -6.09 -7.20 -19.66
C GLY A 206 -4.80 -7.80 -19.11
N ASP A 207 -4.44 -9.02 -19.56
CA ASP A 207 -3.15 -9.65 -19.25
C ASP A 207 -1.97 -8.80 -19.69
N TRP A 208 -0.80 -9.08 -19.12
CA TRP A 208 0.42 -8.41 -19.52
C TRP A 208 1.23 -9.23 -20.52
N LEU A 209 1.86 -8.52 -21.45
CA LEU A 209 2.69 -9.14 -22.47
C LEU A 209 3.87 -9.85 -21.81
N SER A 210 3.82 -11.17 -21.85
CA SER A 210 4.82 -12.06 -21.27
C SER A 210 5.99 -12.26 -22.23
N GLY A 211 7.21 -12.01 -21.75
CA GLY A 211 8.44 -12.42 -22.43
C GLY A 211 8.72 -13.92 -22.28
N PRO A 212 9.77 -14.46 -22.93
CA PRO A 212 10.18 -15.84 -22.74
C PRO A 212 10.61 -16.10 -21.29
N CYS A 213 10.30 -17.28 -20.79
CA CYS A 213 10.69 -17.70 -19.44
C CYS A 213 12.16 -18.17 -19.39
N PRO A 214 12.88 -17.93 -18.28
CA PRO A 214 12.45 -17.16 -17.12
C PRO A 214 12.44 -15.66 -17.40
N GLN A 215 11.39 -14.98 -16.94
CA GLN A 215 11.24 -13.54 -17.08
C GLN A 215 12.04 -12.78 -16.01
N THR A 216 12.79 -11.75 -16.42
CA THR A 216 13.52 -10.88 -15.50
C THR A 216 12.58 -10.07 -14.60
N ASN A 217 11.47 -9.60 -15.16
CA ASN A 217 10.43 -8.86 -14.48
C ASN A 217 9.14 -9.68 -14.54
N PHE A 218 9.08 -10.74 -13.75
CA PHE A 218 7.89 -11.58 -13.64
C PHE A 218 6.91 -10.91 -12.68
N HIS A 219 5.69 -10.72 -13.15
CA HIS A 219 4.63 -10.07 -12.39
C HIS A 219 3.41 -10.99 -12.21
N VAL A 220 2.46 -10.59 -11.38
CA VAL A 220 1.27 -11.39 -11.07
C VAL A 220 0.44 -11.61 -12.33
N GLN A 221 0.30 -10.57 -13.15
CA GLN A 221 -0.35 -10.64 -14.46
C GLN A 221 0.41 -11.44 -15.53
N ASN A 222 1.50 -12.13 -15.16
CA ASN A 222 2.20 -13.09 -16.02
C ASN A 222 2.06 -14.55 -15.54
N ALA A 223 1.21 -14.81 -14.52
CA ALA A 223 1.06 -16.10 -13.85
C ALA A 223 0.83 -17.29 -14.80
N PHE A 224 0.28 -17.04 -15.98
CA PHE A 224 -0.07 -18.04 -16.97
C PHE A 224 1.11 -18.64 -17.77
N THR A 225 2.32 -18.04 -17.72
CA THR A 225 3.44 -18.46 -18.60
C THR A 225 4.60 -19.17 -17.90
N CYS A 226 5.14 -18.62 -16.81
CA CYS A 226 6.45 -19.04 -16.29
C CYS A 226 6.40 -19.94 -15.05
N GLN A 227 6.48 -21.25 -15.29
CA GLN A 227 6.73 -22.24 -14.25
C GLN A 227 8.07 -22.01 -13.54
N GLY A 228 8.10 -22.20 -12.22
CA GLY A 228 9.27 -21.99 -11.38
C GLY A 228 9.53 -20.53 -10.99
N GLN A 229 8.62 -19.61 -11.34
CA GLN A 229 8.66 -18.21 -10.90
C GLN A 229 7.44 -17.89 -10.03
N ALA A 230 7.61 -16.90 -9.15
CA ALA A 230 6.55 -16.38 -8.30
C ALA A 230 6.69 -14.86 -8.22
N ALA A 231 5.55 -14.19 -8.17
CA ALA A 231 5.42 -12.77 -7.91
C ALA A 231 4.28 -12.54 -6.90
N ASP A 232 4.34 -11.40 -6.22
CA ASP A 232 3.27 -10.90 -5.36
C ASP A 232 2.92 -9.49 -5.79
N ILE A 233 1.64 -9.14 -5.67
CA ILE A 233 1.22 -7.75 -5.81
C ILE A 233 1.87 -6.89 -4.72
N ALA A 234 2.24 -5.65 -5.06
CA ALA A 234 2.80 -4.68 -4.13
C ALA A 234 2.34 -3.27 -4.50
N VAL A 235 2.39 -2.32 -3.56
CA VAL A 235 1.98 -0.92 -3.79
C VAL A 235 2.63 -0.30 -5.04
N GLY A 236 3.89 -0.65 -5.33
CA GLY A 236 4.61 -0.17 -6.51
C GLY A 236 4.71 -1.18 -7.66
N SER A 237 4.06 -2.35 -7.57
CA SER A 237 3.93 -3.25 -8.71
C SER A 237 2.91 -2.66 -9.68
N PRO A 238 2.93 -3.04 -10.96
CA PRO A 238 1.96 -2.47 -11.89
C PRO A 238 0.51 -2.84 -11.51
N GLU A 239 0.24 -4.01 -10.92
CA GLU A 239 -1.10 -4.37 -10.43
C GLU A 239 -1.53 -3.47 -9.27
N GLY A 240 -0.62 -3.19 -8.33
CA GLY A 240 -0.92 -2.31 -7.20
C GLY A 240 -1.21 -0.87 -7.65
N ILE A 241 -0.44 -0.36 -8.61
CA ILE A 241 -0.70 0.95 -9.22
C ILE A 241 -2.02 0.95 -9.98
N THR A 242 -2.32 -0.11 -10.74
CA THR A 242 -3.59 -0.23 -11.46
C THR A 242 -4.77 -0.24 -10.49
N LEU A 243 -4.78 -1.12 -9.48
CA LEU A 243 -5.89 -1.20 -8.54
C LEU A 243 -6.10 0.11 -7.76
N ASP A 244 -5.01 0.79 -7.37
CA ASP A 244 -5.04 2.13 -6.77
C ASP A 244 -5.83 3.11 -7.64
N VAL A 245 -5.41 3.27 -8.91
CA VAL A 245 -6.09 4.21 -9.82
C VAL A 245 -7.48 3.79 -10.26
N LEU A 246 -7.87 2.54 -10.00
CA LEU A 246 -9.20 2.02 -10.28
C LEU A 246 -10.13 2.06 -9.06
N GLY A 247 -9.65 2.58 -7.92
CA GLY A 247 -10.46 2.90 -6.75
C GLY A 247 -10.20 2.03 -5.53
N TYR A 248 -9.09 1.31 -5.47
CA TYR A 248 -8.65 0.63 -4.25
C TYR A 248 -7.55 1.43 -3.60
N ASP A 249 -7.92 2.28 -2.65
CA ASP A 249 -6.99 3.16 -1.96
C ASP A 249 -5.85 2.37 -1.31
N VAL A 250 -4.63 2.58 -1.79
CA VAL A 250 -3.46 2.01 -1.13
C VAL A 250 -3.50 2.38 0.35
N ALA A 251 -3.27 1.41 1.21
CA ALA A 251 -3.03 1.57 2.63
C ALA A 251 -1.75 2.38 2.80
N SER A 252 -1.87 3.67 2.53
CA SER A 252 -0.86 4.65 2.80
C SER A 252 -0.60 4.56 4.29
N LEU A 253 0.68 4.41 4.64
CA LEU A 253 1.07 5.00 5.91
C LEU A 253 0.60 6.45 5.79
N PRO A 254 -0.24 6.94 6.72
CA PRO A 254 -0.74 8.30 6.64
C PRO A 254 0.44 9.25 6.44
N PRO A 255 0.29 10.37 5.72
CA PRO A 255 1.38 11.34 5.55
C PRO A 255 2.02 11.62 6.91
N ARG A 256 3.20 11.04 7.12
CA ARG A 256 3.90 11.20 8.38
C ARG A 256 4.64 12.51 8.28
N ALA A 257 4.15 13.50 9.02
CA ALA A 257 5.02 14.56 9.47
C ALA A 257 5.89 13.96 10.56
N PHE A 258 7.17 13.78 10.27
CA PHE A 258 8.13 13.38 11.27
C PHE A 258 8.53 14.61 12.09
N LEU A 259 8.76 14.39 13.37
CA LEU A 259 9.02 15.47 14.32
C LEU A 259 10.48 15.40 14.72
N ALA A 260 11.23 16.45 14.42
CA ALA A 260 12.58 16.61 14.94
C ALA A 260 13.00 18.07 14.89
N ASP A 261 13.89 18.48 15.78
CA ASP A 261 14.55 19.78 15.70
C ASP A 261 15.62 19.72 14.59
N ILE A 262 15.23 20.00 13.35
CA ILE A 262 16.15 19.86 12.22
C ILE A 262 17.08 21.07 12.13
N ASN A 263 16.65 22.23 12.65
CA ASN A 263 17.40 23.48 12.54
C ASN A 263 18.27 23.79 13.78
N GLY A 264 18.12 23.03 14.86
CA GLY A 264 18.88 23.16 16.11
C GLY A 264 18.42 24.30 17.02
N ASP A 265 17.19 24.79 16.88
CA ASP A 265 16.64 25.87 17.72
C ASP A 265 15.95 25.37 19.01
N GLY A 266 15.99 24.06 19.22
CA GLY A 266 15.41 23.30 20.32
C GLY A 266 13.94 22.98 20.12
N LYS A 267 13.27 23.42 19.05
CA LYS A 267 11.83 23.23 18.82
C LYS A 267 11.61 22.13 17.78
N PRO A 268 10.54 21.32 17.92
CA PRO A 268 10.25 20.30 16.92
C PRO A 268 9.78 20.94 15.62
N ASP A 269 10.43 20.59 14.50
CA ASP A 269 10.02 20.94 13.15
C ASP A 269 9.26 19.77 12.50
N TYR A 270 8.47 20.06 11.47
CA TYR A 270 7.88 19.01 10.63
C TYR A 270 8.80 18.68 9.47
N VAL A 271 9.21 17.42 9.37
CA VAL A 271 9.76 16.86 8.14
C VAL A 271 8.66 16.14 7.39
N LEU A 272 8.39 16.61 6.18
CA LEU A 272 7.33 16.14 5.31
C LEU A 272 7.93 15.30 4.19
N TYR A 273 7.23 14.23 3.82
CA TYR A 273 7.58 13.39 2.68
C TYR A 273 6.37 13.22 1.76
N SER A 274 6.57 13.50 0.46
CA SER A 274 5.57 13.22 -0.58
C SER A 274 5.88 11.91 -1.27
N GLY A 275 5.01 10.90 -1.11
CA GLY A 275 5.15 9.60 -1.78
C GLY A 275 5.21 9.70 -3.31
N SER A 276 4.43 10.59 -3.93
CA SER A 276 4.43 10.80 -5.39
C SER A 276 5.71 11.36 -5.93
N THR A 277 6.11 12.50 -5.37
CA THR A 277 7.24 13.26 -5.90
C THR A 277 8.55 12.75 -5.32
N ARG A 278 8.48 11.95 -4.26
CA ARG A 278 9.58 11.51 -3.39
C ARG A 278 10.29 12.67 -2.70
N GLN A 279 9.73 13.88 -2.79
CA GLN A 279 10.34 15.09 -2.28
C GLN A 279 10.18 15.15 -0.78
N THR A 280 11.27 15.46 -0.07
CA THR A 280 11.16 15.86 1.34
C THR A 280 11.10 17.38 1.45
N ALA A 281 10.44 17.86 2.49
CA ALA A 281 10.42 19.27 2.88
C ALA A 281 10.50 19.37 4.39
N VAL A 282 10.93 20.53 4.87
CA VAL A 282 10.90 20.87 6.28
C VAL A 282 10.05 22.11 6.45
N TRP A 283 9.14 22.08 7.41
CA TRP A 283 8.46 23.24 7.93
C TRP A 283 9.00 23.54 9.33
N TYR A 284 9.60 24.71 9.47
CA TYR A 284 10.10 25.20 10.74
C TYR A 284 8.94 25.68 11.60
N LEU A 285 8.95 25.30 12.87
CA LEU A 285 7.86 25.58 13.78
C LEU A 285 8.30 26.37 15.02
N ASP A 286 7.39 27.22 15.50
CA ASP A 286 7.41 27.71 16.88
C ASP A 286 6.18 27.14 17.61
N ASN A 287 6.36 26.04 18.33
CA ASN A 287 5.28 25.16 18.80
C ASN A 287 4.43 24.64 17.62
N ASN A 288 3.19 25.10 17.49
CA ASN A 288 2.27 24.73 16.40
C ASN A 288 2.18 25.80 15.29
N VAL A 289 3.02 26.83 15.34
CA VAL A 289 3.01 27.94 14.40
C VAL A 289 4.05 27.71 13.31
N PHE A 290 3.61 27.64 12.06
CA PHE A 290 4.49 27.64 10.89
C PHE A 290 5.22 28.98 10.76
N ILE A 291 6.56 28.96 10.82
CA ILE A 291 7.39 30.16 10.72
C ILE A 291 8.24 30.21 9.44
N GLY A 292 8.33 29.10 8.71
CA GLY A 292 9.02 29.04 7.42
C GLY A 292 9.21 27.61 6.96
N GLY A 293 9.76 27.40 5.77
CA GLY A 293 10.06 26.05 5.30
C GLY A 293 11.04 26.04 4.15
N THR A 294 11.60 24.86 3.90
CA THR A 294 12.55 24.62 2.81
C THR A 294 12.37 23.21 2.25
N TYR A 295 12.75 23.00 0.99
CA TYR A 295 12.79 21.66 0.42
C TYR A 295 14.08 20.95 0.82
N GLY A 296 13.95 19.68 1.17
CA GLY A 296 15.07 18.77 1.37
C GLY A 296 15.42 18.03 0.08
N LYS A 297 16.02 16.85 0.22
CA LYS A 297 16.44 16.01 -0.91
C LYS A 297 15.30 15.11 -1.38
N THR A 298 15.15 14.96 -2.69
CA THR A 298 14.28 13.95 -3.29
C THR A 298 14.84 12.55 -3.04
N LEU A 299 14.02 11.64 -2.50
CA LEU A 299 14.41 10.25 -2.28
C LEU A 299 14.46 9.48 -3.62
N PRO A 300 15.29 8.42 -3.71
CA PRO A 300 15.31 7.55 -4.88
C PRO A 300 13.99 6.78 -5.01
N ALA A 301 13.69 6.31 -6.23
CA ALA A 301 12.48 5.52 -6.47
C ALA A 301 12.42 4.27 -5.58
N GLY A 302 11.22 3.99 -5.04
CA GLY A 302 10.96 2.85 -4.16
C GLY A 302 11.36 3.05 -2.69
N TRP A 303 11.98 4.17 -2.33
CA TRP A 303 12.34 4.49 -0.94
C TRP A 303 11.33 5.43 -0.31
N SER A 304 10.96 5.14 0.94
CA SER A 304 10.10 6.00 1.77
C SER A 304 10.86 6.43 3.02
N LEU A 305 10.62 7.67 3.46
CA LEU A 305 11.00 8.13 4.79
C LEU A 305 10.08 7.48 5.82
N ILE A 306 10.66 6.84 6.83
CA ILE A 306 9.92 6.11 7.86
C ILE A 306 10.01 6.78 9.23
N ASP A 307 11.15 7.37 9.55
CA ASP A 307 11.34 8.10 10.80
C ASP A 307 12.60 8.98 10.78
N LEU A 308 12.79 9.75 11.84
CA LEU A 308 13.97 10.56 12.11
C LEU A 308 14.62 10.15 13.44
N ALA A 309 15.95 10.02 13.43
CA ALA A 309 16.71 9.85 14.67
C ALA A 309 18.19 10.20 14.44
N ASP A 310 18.91 10.57 15.48
CA ASP A 310 20.36 10.84 15.42
C ASP A 310 21.13 9.50 15.45
N PHE A 311 21.49 8.97 14.28
CA PHE A 311 22.09 7.63 14.17
C PHE A 311 23.61 7.63 14.37
N ASP A 312 24.29 8.75 14.17
CA ASP A 312 25.73 8.87 14.39
C ASP A 312 26.16 9.75 15.59
N GLY A 313 25.19 10.27 16.34
CA GLY A 313 25.39 10.94 17.62
C GLY A 313 25.94 12.36 17.46
N ASP A 314 25.72 13.00 16.32
CA ASP A 314 26.24 14.33 16.02
C ASP A 314 25.30 15.48 16.44
N GLY A 315 24.13 15.12 17.00
CA GLY A 315 23.09 16.05 17.44
C GLY A 315 22.14 16.47 16.32
N HIS A 316 22.27 15.91 15.11
CA HIS A 316 21.36 16.16 14.00
C HIS A 316 20.47 14.94 13.71
N PRO A 317 19.16 15.15 13.46
CA PRO A 317 18.29 14.08 13.05
C PRO A 317 18.63 13.56 11.65
N ASP A 318 18.89 12.26 11.54
CA ASP A 318 19.09 11.54 10.30
C ASP A 318 17.80 10.87 9.83
N PHE A 319 17.74 10.50 8.55
CA PHE A 319 16.58 9.83 7.97
C PHE A 319 16.71 8.32 8.05
N ALA A 320 15.71 7.66 8.65
CA ALA A 320 15.49 6.23 8.52
C ALA A 320 14.60 5.94 7.31
N LEU A 321 15.13 5.20 6.33
CA LEU A 321 14.45 4.91 5.08
C LEU A 321 14.15 3.42 4.94
N PHE A 322 13.04 3.10 4.28
CA PHE A 322 12.68 1.73 3.94
C PHE A 322 12.21 1.62 2.50
N ASN A 323 12.67 0.58 1.82
CA ASN A 323 12.22 0.21 0.50
C ASN A 323 11.31 -1.02 0.62
N LEU A 324 10.01 -0.84 0.39
CA LEU A 324 9.04 -1.92 0.56
C LEU A 324 9.27 -3.07 -0.43
N ASN A 325 9.69 -2.76 -1.66
CA ASN A 325 9.87 -3.75 -2.73
C ASN A 325 11.09 -4.63 -2.48
N THR A 326 12.20 -4.05 -2.05
CA THR A 326 13.45 -4.79 -1.77
C THR A 326 13.58 -5.23 -0.32
N ARG A 327 12.74 -4.71 0.57
CA ARG A 327 12.81 -4.81 2.05
C ARG A 327 14.10 -4.25 2.64
N GLN A 328 14.85 -3.47 1.87
CA GLN A 328 16.09 -2.86 2.34
C GLN A 328 15.77 -1.65 3.23
N THR A 329 16.57 -1.47 4.27
CA THR A 329 16.61 -0.23 5.04
C THR A 329 17.85 0.58 4.66
N ALA A 330 17.81 1.88 4.90
CA ALA A 330 18.95 2.76 4.75
C ALA A 330 18.87 3.88 5.77
N ILE A 331 20.04 4.40 6.14
CA ILE A 331 20.18 5.63 6.92
C ILE A 331 20.79 6.67 6.00
N TRP A 332 20.15 7.82 5.89
CA TRP A 332 20.74 9.00 5.27
C TRP A 332 21.12 9.96 6.36
N TYR A 333 22.40 10.33 6.43
CA TYR A 333 22.88 11.27 7.41
C TYR A 333 22.70 12.70 6.94
N LEU A 334 22.26 13.58 7.84
CA LEU A 334 21.97 14.98 7.51
C LEU A 334 22.59 15.95 8.51
N SER A 335 22.83 17.17 8.03
CA SER A 335 23.00 18.33 8.91
C SER A 335 22.00 19.39 8.44
N GLY A 336 20.96 19.59 9.24
CA GLY A 336 19.74 20.28 8.81
C GLY A 336 19.11 19.59 7.60
N VAL A 337 18.82 20.36 6.54
CA VAL A 337 18.27 19.80 5.28
C VAL A 337 19.35 19.30 4.32
N THR A 338 20.62 19.39 4.72
CA THR A 338 21.75 19.00 3.87
C THR A 338 22.02 17.52 4.01
N PHE A 339 21.81 16.77 2.93
CA PHE A 339 22.23 15.37 2.83
C PHE A 339 23.76 15.26 2.79
N LEU A 340 24.34 14.50 3.72
CA LEU A 340 25.77 14.27 3.82
C LEU A 340 26.18 12.98 3.09
N ARG A 341 25.58 11.85 3.47
CA ARG A 341 25.84 10.52 2.88
C ARG A 341 24.70 9.55 3.19
N GLY A 342 24.63 8.44 2.47
CA GLY A 342 23.68 7.36 2.73
C GLY A 342 24.38 6.02 2.90
N VAL A 343 23.88 5.19 3.81
CA VAL A 343 24.37 3.83 4.08
C VAL A 343 23.21 2.85 4.10
N TYR A 344 23.44 1.64 3.59
CA TYR A 344 22.45 0.57 3.70
C TYR A 344 22.46 -0.03 5.10
N GLY A 345 21.26 -0.24 5.64
CA GLY A 345 21.02 -0.99 6.85
C GLY A 345 20.69 -2.47 6.55
N PRO A 346 20.19 -3.20 7.55
CA PRO A 346 19.79 -4.59 7.35
C PRO A 346 18.57 -4.71 6.42
N THR A 347 18.52 -5.80 5.66
CA THR A 347 17.33 -6.16 4.86
C THR A 347 16.34 -6.91 5.75
N LEU A 348 15.08 -6.48 5.77
CA LEU A 348 14.06 -7.06 6.62
C LEU A 348 13.56 -8.41 6.04
N PRO A 349 13.14 -9.36 6.90
CA PRO A 349 12.50 -10.58 6.45
C PRO A 349 11.16 -10.30 5.77
N PRO A 350 10.65 -11.20 4.90
CA PRO A 350 9.34 -11.06 4.29
C PRO A 350 8.22 -10.83 5.32
N GLY A 351 7.29 -9.94 4.99
CA GLY A 351 6.16 -9.58 5.86
C GLY A 351 6.48 -8.53 6.93
N TRP A 352 7.75 -8.20 7.17
CA TRP A 352 8.16 -7.19 8.15
C TRP A 352 8.38 -5.83 7.49
N ARG A 353 7.95 -4.78 8.17
CA ARG A 353 8.14 -3.37 7.79
C ARG A 353 8.81 -2.61 8.92
N LEU A 354 9.71 -1.69 8.58
CA LEU A 354 10.19 -0.67 9.52
C LEU A 354 9.05 0.32 9.74
N ILE A 355 8.71 0.61 10.99
CA ILE A 355 7.58 1.49 11.33
C ILE A 355 7.91 2.60 12.31
N ALA A 356 9.04 2.56 13.02
CA ALA A 356 9.55 3.66 13.84
C ALA A 356 11.01 3.38 14.22
N THR A 357 11.67 4.40 14.77
CA THR A 357 13.00 4.31 15.36
C THR A 357 13.02 4.98 16.72
N ALA A 358 13.69 4.35 17.69
CA ALA A 358 13.89 4.93 19.01
C ALA A 358 15.03 4.17 19.71
N ASP A 359 15.69 4.78 20.69
CA ASP A 359 16.61 4.05 21.56
C ASP A 359 15.78 3.19 22.53
N PHE A 360 15.67 1.88 22.25
CA PHE A 360 14.83 0.94 23.00
C PHE A 360 15.61 0.22 24.11
N ASN A 361 16.94 0.29 24.10
CA ASN A 361 17.81 -0.35 25.10
C ASN A 361 18.62 0.66 25.95
N ASN A 362 18.42 1.96 25.73
CA ASN A 362 19.09 3.06 26.41
C ASN A 362 20.62 3.05 26.25
N ASP A 363 21.13 2.61 25.10
CA ASP A 363 22.57 2.64 24.78
C ASP A 363 23.01 3.94 24.08
N GLY A 364 22.08 4.88 23.88
CA GLY A 364 22.29 6.16 23.23
C GLY A 364 22.19 6.08 21.70
N LYS A 365 21.71 4.97 21.12
CA LYS A 365 21.59 4.80 19.67
C LYS A 365 20.17 4.44 19.26
N PRO A 366 19.69 4.94 18.11
CA PRO A 366 18.38 4.55 17.61
C PRO A 366 18.36 3.10 17.15
N ASP A 367 17.38 2.37 17.64
CA ASP A 367 17.01 1.01 17.25
C ASP A 367 15.80 1.03 16.31
N TYR A 368 15.47 -0.10 15.70
CA TYR A 368 14.34 -0.25 14.78
C TYR A 368 13.14 -0.89 15.46
N LEU A 369 11.98 -0.26 15.34
CA LEU A 369 10.69 -0.90 15.58
C LEU A 369 10.12 -1.44 14.27
N LEU A 370 9.89 -2.74 14.25
CA LEU A 370 9.35 -3.46 13.12
C LEU A 370 7.94 -3.96 13.39
N TYR A 371 7.15 -4.09 12.32
CA TYR A 371 5.80 -4.65 12.36
C TYR A 371 5.61 -5.67 11.25
N ASN A 372 5.03 -6.81 11.61
CA ASN A 372 4.65 -7.85 10.68
C ASN A 372 3.19 -7.66 10.27
N THR A 373 2.94 -7.36 8.99
CA THR A 373 1.57 -7.07 8.51
C THR A 373 0.67 -8.30 8.48
N ALA A 374 1.23 -9.51 8.37
CA ALA A 374 0.46 -10.75 8.32
C ALA A 374 0.08 -11.28 9.70
N THR A 375 0.92 -11.06 10.72
CA THR A 375 0.69 -11.59 12.08
C THR A 375 0.37 -10.52 13.10
N HIS A 376 0.37 -9.24 12.71
CA HIS A 376 0.25 -8.07 13.60
C HIS A 376 1.32 -7.99 14.70
N GLN A 377 2.40 -8.76 14.55
CA GLN A 377 3.45 -8.89 15.55
C GLN A 377 4.45 -7.74 15.42
N THR A 378 4.81 -7.10 16.53
CA THR A 378 5.94 -6.14 16.55
C THR A 378 7.25 -6.83 16.90
N ALA A 379 8.37 -6.21 16.56
CA ALA A 379 9.70 -6.62 17.01
C ALA A 379 10.61 -5.39 17.14
N ILE A 380 11.52 -5.44 18.10
CA ILE A 380 12.59 -4.45 18.24
C ILE A 380 13.86 -5.09 17.73
N TRP A 381 14.51 -4.44 16.78
CA TRP A 381 15.86 -4.77 16.35
C TRP A 381 16.80 -3.75 16.93
N TYR A 382 17.80 -4.22 17.66
CA TYR A 382 18.83 -3.40 18.26
C TYR A 382 19.92 -3.13 17.23
N LEU A 383 20.31 -1.86 17.09
CA LEU A 383 21.29 -1.44 16.10
C LEU A 383 22.51 -0.79 16.75
N ASN A 384 23.63 -0.89 16.05
CA ASN A 384 24.76 -0.01 16.25
C ASN A 384 24.96 0.74 14.94
N ASN A 385 24.33 1.90 14.85
CA ASN A 385 24.22 2.68 13.62
C ASN A 385 23.49 1.87 12.51
N ASN A 386 24.09 1.60 11.36
CA ASN A 386 23.44 0.82 10.28
C ASN A 386 23.55 -0.70 10.44
N VAL A 387 24.15 -1.19 11.53
CA VAL A 387 24.44 -2.61 11.75
C VAL A 387 23.44 -3.21 12.71
N PHE A 388 22.76 -4.29 12.28
CA PHE A 388 21.92 -5.11 13.16
C PHE A 388 22.78 -5.87 14.18
N VAL A 389 22.43 -5.73 15.46
CA VAL A 389 23.14 -6.38 16.58
C VAL A 389 22.36 -7.60 17.06
N SER A 390 21.09 -7.43 17.40
CA SER A 390 20.19 -8.49 17.88
C SER A 390 18.74 -8.04 17.77
N GLY A 391 17.78 -8.93 18.04
CA GLY A 391 16.37 -8.56 18.00
C GLY A 391 15.51 -9.38 18.96
N VAL A 392 14.37 -8.80 19.32
CA VAL A 392 13.40 -9.37 20.25
C VAL A 392 11.98 -9.13 19.73
N LEU A 393 11.11 -10.13 19.89
CA LEU A 393 9.70 -9.96 19.53
C LEU A 393 9.00 -9.10 20.58
N GLY A 394 8.22 -8.12 20.12
CA GLY A 394 7.40 -7.26 20.96
C GLY A 394 6.00 -7.84 21.19
N PRO A 395 5.00 -7.01 21.49
CA PRO A 395 3.61 -7.45 21.55
C PRO A 395 2.97 -7.62 20.16
N THR A 396 1.97 -8.49 20.07
CA THR A 396 1.05 -8.57 18.93
C THR A 396 -0.04 -7.51 19.08
N LEU A 397 -0.23 -6.66 18.07
CA LEU A 397 -1.29 -5.66 18.07
C LEU A 397 -2.66 -6.32 17.79
N PRO A 398 -3.74 -5.89 18.44
CA PRO A 398 -5.07 -6.35 18.07
C PRO A 398 -5.45 -5.85 16.67
N ALA A 399 -6.35 -6.57 15.99
CA ALA A 399 -6.81 -6.20 14.66
C ALA A 399 -7.34 -4.74 14.63
N GLY A 400 -6.94 -4.01 13.59
CA GLY A 400 -7.31 -2.59 13.39
C GLY A 400 -6.48 -1.58 14.21
N TRP A 401 -5.59 -2.03 15.09
CA TRP A 401 -4.66 -1.15 15.81
C TRP A 401 -3.32 -1.04 15.09
N SER A 402 -2.73 0.15 15.17
CA SER A 402 -1.41 0.46 14.62
C SER A 402 -0.60 1.27 15.62
N VAL A 403 0.73 1.16 15.57
CA VAL A 403 1.62 2.07 16.31
C VAL A 403 1.69 3.38 15.53
N ALA A 404 1.25 4.45 16.17
CA ALA A 404 1.27 5.80 15.62
C ALA A 404 2.50 6.60 16.08
N GLY A 405 3.08 6.26 17.23
CA GLY A 405 4.26 6.93 17.76
C GLY A 405 4.94 6.12 18.86
N VAL A 406 6.19 6.47 19.14
CA VAL A 406 7.01 5.85 20.18
C VAL A 406 7.61 6.97 21.03
N ALA A 407 7.38 6.94 22.33
CA ALA A 407 7.91 7.93 23.27
C ALA A 407 7.89 7.37 24.70
N ASP A 408 8.56 8.02 25.64
CA ASP A 408 8.51 7.66 27.07
C ASP A 408 7.27 8.34 27.69
N PHE A 409 6.16 7.61 27.82
CA PHE A 409 4.87 8.19 28.23
C PHE A 409 4.65 8.16 29.75
N ASP A 410 5.39 7.35 30.50
CA ASP A 410 5.31 7.31 31.96
C ASP A 410 6.57 7.83 32.68
N GLY A 411 7.60 8.22 31.93
CA GLY A 411 8.82 8.84 32.45
C GLY A 411 9.77 7.85 33.09
N ASP A 412 9.67 6.55 32.78
CA ASP A 412 10.51 5.50 33.34
C ASP A 412 11.83 5.31 32.57
N GLY A 413 12.03 6.08 31.51
CA GLY A 413 13.19 6.02 30.62
C GLY A 413 13.10 4.94 29.56
N GLN A 414 11.96 4.27 29.39
CA GLN A 414 11.72 3.28 28.35
C GLN A 414 10.78 3.82 27.28
N ARG A 415 10.77 3.17 26.12
CA ARG A 415 9.98 3.59 24.97
C ARG A 415 8.67 2.82 24.91
N ASP A 416 7.59 3.55 25.05
CA ASP A 416 6.21 3.07 25.02
C ASP A 416 5.58 3.26 23.64
N TYR A 417 4.43 2.61 23.39
CA TYR A 417 3.71 2.72 22.13
C TYR A 417 2.46 3.60 22.27
N ALA A 418 2.38 4.64 21.46
CA ALA A 418 1.12 5.30 21.13
C ALA A 418 0.42 4.51 20.03
N LEU A 419 -0.79 4.03 20.32
CA LEU A 419 -1.58 3.20 19.43
C LEU A 419 -2.82 3.94 18.93
N PHE A 420 -3.19 3.65 17.69
CA PHE A 420 -4.38 4.20 17.06
C PHE A 420 -5.18 3.12 16.34
N ASN A 421 -6.50 3.16 16.53
CA ASN A 421 -7.45 2.38 15.78
C ASN A 421 -8.30 3.31 14.91
N ALA A 422 -7.97 3.39 13.61
CA ALA A 422 -8.71 4.22 12.66
C ALA A 422 -10.16 3.72 12.44
N GLY A 423 -10.44 2.45 12.75
CA GLY A 423 -11.76 1.83 12.74
C GLY A 423 -12.71 2.47 13.73
N THR A 424 -12.27 2.57 14.98
CA THR A 424 -13.07 3.04 16.12
C THR A 424 -12.74 4.46 16.55
N GLN A 425 -11.72 5.07 15.95
CA GLN A 425 -11.13 6.36 16.34
C GLN A 425 -10.57 6.37 17.76
N GLN A 426 -10.29 5.20 18.34
CA GLN A 426 -9.72 5.09 19.67
C GLN A 426 -8.20 5.25 19.62
N SER A 427 -7.65 5.92 20.62
CA SER A 427 -6.22 5.89 20.92
C SER A 427 -5.95 5.10 22.20
N ALA A 428 -4.73 4.58 22.34
CA ALA A 428 -4.25 3.95 23.56
C ALA A 428 -2.75 4.17 23.71
N ILE A 429 -2.26 4.05 24.93
CA ILE A 429 -0.84 3.97 25.24
C ILE A 429 -0.59 2.60 25.84
N TRP A 430 0.38 1.88 25.31
CA TRP A 430 0.93 0.66 25.91
C TRP A 430 2.28 1.00 26.52
N TYR A 431 2.39 0.78 27.83
CA TYR A 431 3.63 0.96 28.57
C TYR A 431 4.46 -0.30 28.44
N LEU A 432 5.75 -0.15 28.18
CA LEU A 432 6.66 -1.25 27.88
C LEU A 432 7.75 -1.38 28.96
N SER A 433 8.13 -2.63 29.24
CA SER A 433 9.39 -2.95 29.89
C SER A 433 10.22 -3.80 28.95
N GLY A 434 11.25 -3.17 28.35
CA GLY A 434 11.92 -3.67 27.15
C GLY A 434 10.93 -3.89 26.01
N ALA A 435 10.82 -5.12 25.51
CA ALA A 435 9.88 -5.47 24.43
C ALA A 435 8.51 -5.96 24.92
N SER A 436 8.28 -6.04 26.24
CA SER A 436 7.05 -6.59 26.82
C SER A 436 6.12 -5.49 27.31
N VAL A 437 4.81 -5.63 27.08
CA VAL A 437 3.82 -4.69 27.61
C VAL A 437 3.69 -4.89 29.13
N SER A 438 4.01 -3.86 29.90
CA SER A 438 3.86 -3.84 31.36
C SER A 438 2.41 -3.49 31.76
N SER A 439 1.79 -2.54 31.05
CA SER A 439 0.39 -2.16 31.22
C SER A 439 -0.11 -1.35 30.01
N GLY A 440 -1.39 -0.95 30.00
CA GLY A 440 -1.93 -0.10 28.94
C GLY A 440 -3.10 0.74 29.39
N ARG A 441 -3.34 1.85 28.72
CA ARG A 441 -4.41 2.81 29.01
C ARG A 441 -5.04 3.32 27.72
N PHE A 442 -6.37 3.39 27.67
CA PHE A 442 -7.05 4.09 26.59
C PHE A 442 -6.87 5.60 26.73
N GLY A 443 -6.51 6.25 25.61
CA GLY A 443 -6.41 7.69 25.49
C GLY A 443 -7.72 8.33 25.03
N PRO A 444 -7.68 9.60 24.61
CA PRO A 444 -8.84 10.27 24.03
C PRO A 444 -9.32 9.59 22.75
N ASN A 445 -10.62 9.66 22.48
CA ASN A 445 -11.14 9.34 21.15
C ASN A 445 -10.75 10.48 20.20
N ILE A 446 -10.09 10.13 19.11
CA ILE A 446 -9.69 11.06 18.07
C ILE A 446 -10.94 11.50 17.29
N ALA A 447 -11.03 12.78 16.96
CA ALA A 447 -12.18 13.30 16.24
C ALA A 447 -12.25 12.67 14.84
N SER A 448 -13.47 12.37 14.38
CA SER A 448 -13.68 11.83 13.03
C SER A 448 -13.01 12.71 11.97
N GLY A 449 -12.30 12.09 11.04
CA GLY A 449 -11.51 12.76 10.01
C GLY A 449 -10.08 13.11 10.40
N TYR A 450 -9.71 12.97 11.68
CA TYR A 450 -8.32 13.03 12.14
C TYR A 450 -7.75 11.63 12.33
N GLN A 451 -6.43 11.53 12.20
CA GLN A 451 -5.63 10.35 12.46
C GLN A 451 -4.54 10.71 13.47
N LEU A 452 -4.28 9.85 14.45
CA LEU A 452 -3.08 9.96 15.27
C LEU A 452 -1.89 9.46 14.44
N VAL A 453 -0.92 10.36 14.20
CA VAL A 453 0.19 10.11 13.27
C VAL A 453 1.58 10.22 13.91
N GLY A 454 1.66 10.63 15.18
CA GLY A 454 2.92 10.78 15.89
C GLY A 454 2.72 11.13 17.36
N ALA A 455 3.81 11.07 18.11
CA ALA A 455 3.87 11.57 19.48
C ALA A 455 5.24 12.20 19.77
N ALA A 456 5.24 13.31 20.50
CA ALA A 456 6.45 14.03 20.94
C ALA A 456 6.07 15.03 22.05
N ASP A 457 7.03 15.49 22.84
CA ASP A 457 6.79 16.57 23.81
C ASP A 457 6.77 17.94 23.10
N PHE A 458 5.58 18.43 22.76
CA PHE A 458 5.43 19.64 21.95
C PHE A 458 5.48 20.92 22.79
N ASN A 459 5.07 20.85 24.06
CA ASN A 459 5.02 22.01 24.96
C ASN A 459 6.23 22.08 25.93
N ARG A 460 7.14 21.10 25.87
CA ARG A 460 8.33 20.94 26.72
C ARG A 460 7.99 20.80 28.21
N ASP A 461 6.89 20.14 28.54
CA ASP A 461 6.52 19.83 29.92
C ASP A 461 7.14 18.52 30.43
N GLY A 462 7.93 17.85 29.59
CA GLY A 462 8.57 16.57 29.86
C GLY A 462 7.68 15.37 29.56
N LYS A 463 6.52 15.56 28.91
CA LYS A 463 5.58 14.49 28.57
C LYS A 463 5.27 14.50 27.08
N PRO A 464 5.20 13.34 26.41
CA PRO A 464 4.80 13.29 25.02
C PRO A 464 3.31 13.61 24.85
N ASP A 465 2.99 14.42 23.84
CA ASP A 465 1.66 14.75 23.36
C ASP A 465 1.38 14.04 22.03
N PHE A 466 0.13 14.12 21.55
CA PHE A 466 -0.31 13.49 20.30
C PHE A 466 -0.32 14.47 19.13
N LEU A 467 0.25 14.04 18.00
CA LEU A 467 0.11 14.71 16.71
C LEU A 467 -1.03 14.11 15.92
N LEU A 468 -2.00 14.95 15.55
CA LEU A 468 -3.15 14.57 14.76
C LEU A 468 -3.06 15.18 13.37
N TYR A 469 -3.43 14.41 12.35
CA TYR A 469 -3.51 14.86 10.97
C TYR A 469 -4.88 14.56 10.38
N ALA A 470 -5.47 15.53 9.70
CA ALA A 470 -6.71 15.36 8.96
C ALA A 470 -6.42 15.36 7.45
N PRO A 471 -6.38 14.20 6.78
CA PRO A 471 -6.03 14.11 5.36
C PRO A 471 -6.94 14.95 4.46
N ALA A 472 -8.25 14.95 4.73
CA ALA A 472 -9.25 15.64 3.92
C ALA A 472 -9.06 17.17 3.91
N THR A 473 -8.67 17.75 5.05
CA THR A 473 -8.48 19.20 5.20
C THR A 473 -7.00 19.61 5.17
N ARG A 474 -6.09 18.63 5.18
CA ARG A 474 -4.64 18.79 5.33
C ARG A 474 -4.25 19.60 6.58
N GLN A 475 -5.05 19.49 7.63
CA GLN A 475 -4.80 20.18 8.89
C GLN A 475 -4.03 19.28 9.85
N THR A 476 -3.14 19.88 10.64
CA THR A 476 -2.53 19.23 11.80
C THR A 476 -3.07 19.85 13.08
N ALA A 477 -3.25 19.02 14.11
CA ALA A 477 -3.57 19.47 15.45
C ALA A 477 -2.67 18.76 16.46
N ILE A 478 -2.36 19.44 17.57
CA ILE A 478 -1.66 18.82 18.69
C ILE A 478 -2.67 18.66 19.81
N TRP A 479 -2.69 17.46 20.40
CA TRP A 479 -3.46 17.19 21.59
C TRP A 479 -2.49 17.07 22.76
N TYR A 480 -2.43 18.13 23.57
CA TYR A 480 -1.60 18.13 24.76
C TYR A 480 -2.10 17.14 25.80
N LEU A 481 -1.24 16.21 26.22
CA LEU A 481 -1.60 15.17 27.18
C LEU A 481 -1.24 15.61 28.60
N ASN A 482 -2.16 15.39 29.54
CA ASN A 482 -1.90 15.60 30.96
C ASN A 482 -2.18 14.33 31.74
N ASN A 483 -1.11 13.64 32.18
CA ASN A 483 -1.18 12.33 32.82
C ASN A 483 -1.82 11.26 31.92
N ASN A 484 -1.43 11.26 30.65
CA ASN A 484 -1.83 10.25 29.66
C ASN A 484 -3.34 10.27 29.36
N THR A 485 -3.96 11.47 29.49
CA THR A 485 -5.34 11.82 29.13
C THR A 485 -5.44 13.21 28.53
#